data_AF-D5H8R5-F1
#
_entry.id   AF-D5H8R5-F1
#
_cell.length_a   1.000
_cell.length_b   1.000
_cell.length_c   1.000
_cell.angle_alpha   90.00
_cell.angle_beta   90.00
_cell.angle_gamma   90.00
#
_symmetry.space_group_name_H-M   'P 1'
#
loop_
_entity.id
_entity.type
_entity.pdbx_description
1 polymer ?
#
loop_
_entity_poly.entity_id
_entity_poly.type
_entity_poly.pdbx_seq_one_letter_code
_entity_poly.pdbx_strand_id
1 'polypeptide(L)'
;MSRSPWSRGNSVWKRNVKEGPLYGAFPLLSRALPPRLHTRYEVAMPDRYRCRVEDAIVRPEKREALEGLVRKLFERRHHGLIGGREKDWLTVELVQSLRAESQVYQEELSTKTDGPLPFALGYFQVRGNRLTLVSDEVPANVPPETFVRFVSEFVQVGATFWFGDEEGDQAWTIRGVGEVERGAGTAGAAPRQVPEDESAGANN
;
A
#
# COMPACT_ATOMS: atom_id res chain seq x y z
N MET A 1 -27.76 71.94 -11.30
CA MET A 1 -28.58 70.96 -12.05
C MET A 1 -28.46 69.64 -11.30
N SER A 2 -29.44 69.32 -10.44
CA SER A 2 -30.55 68.39 -10.72
C SER A 2 -30.05 66.95 -10.96
N ARG A 3 -30.50 65.89 -10.30
CA ARG A 3 -31.55 65.62 -9.30
C ARG A 3 -31.29 64.16 -8.83
N SER A 4 -31.24 63.89 -7.52
CA SER A 4 -31.84 62.66 -6.98
C SER A 4 -33.39 62.80 -7.15
N PRO A 5 -34.28 61.78 -7.03
CA PRO A 5 -34.23 60.73 -5.99
C PRO A 5 -35.08 59.43 -6.18
N TRP A 6 -34.97 58.52 -5.19
CA TRP A 6 -36.03 57.62 -4.65
C TRP A 6 -36.55 56.47 -5.55
N SER A 7 -37.04 55.33 -5.06
CA SER A 7 -37.72 55.01 -3.79
C SER A 7 -37.95 53.50 -3.65
N ARG A 8 -38.13 53.06 -2.39
CA ARG A 8 -39.02 51.98 -1.88
C ARG A 8 -38.70 50.53 -2.28
N GLY A 9 -38.75 49.54 -1.39
CA GLY A 9 -39.20 49.50 0.00
C GLY A 9 -39.87 48.16 0.31
N ASN A 10 -39.79 47.75 1.59
CA ASN A 10 -40.73 46.90 2.35
C ASN A 10 -40.88 45.41 1.92
N SER A 11 -41.14 44.42 2.78
CA SER A 11 -41.48 44.35 4.21
C SER A 11 -41.59 42.88 4.63
N VAL A 12 -41.08 42.57 5.82
CA VAL A 12 -41.65 41.82 6.98
C VAL A 12 -42.85 40.85 6.78
N TRP A 13 -42.84 39.80 7.63
CA TRP A 13 -43.94 38.92 8.11
C TRP A 13 -44.08 37.60 7.31
N LYS A 14 -44.17 36.40 7.91
CA LYS A 14 -44.99 36.00 9.06
C LYS A 14 -44.57 34.60 9.56
N ARG A 15 -44.56 34.43 10.88
CA ARG A 15 -44.74 33.12 11.55
C ARG A 15 -46.14 32.59 11.20
N ASN A 16 -46.28 31.28 11.09
CA ASN A 16 -47.54 30.61 11.43
C ASN A 16 -47.23 29.24 12.04
N VAL A 17 -47.45 29.16 13.34
CA VAL A 17 -47.75 27.93 14.10
C VAL A 17 -49.22 27.60 13.82
N LYS A 18 -49.54 26.33 13.58
CA LYS A 18 -50.87 25.79 13.83
C LYS A 18 -50.79 24.34 14.31
N GLU A 19 -51.61 24.09 15.33
CA GLU A 19 -51.79 22.91 16.15
C GLU A 19 -52.31 21.68 15.36
N GLY A 20 -52.13 20.48 15.93
CA GLY A 20 -52.62 19.18 15.39
C GLY A 20 -54.13 18.97 15.58
N PRO A 21 -54.64 17.74 15.85
CA PRO A 21 -54.11 16.38 15.72
C PRO A 21 -54.95 15.55 14.71
N LEU A 22 -54.65 14.24 14.50
CA LEU A 22 -55.63 13.14 14.37
C LEU A 22 -54.97 11.83 13.90
N TYR A 23 -55.22 10.78 14.69
CA TYR A 23 -55.25 9.35 14.40
C TYR A 23 -54.83 8.84 13.00
N GLY A 24 -53.84 7.95 13.00
CA GLY A 24 -53.56 7.01 11.93
C GLY A 24 -52.61 5.93 12.44
N ALA A 25 -53.17 4.79 12.85
CA ALA A 25 -52.41 3.62 13.25
C ALA A 25 -51.57 3.11 12.06
N PHE A 26 -50.24 3.19 12.18
CA PHE A 26 -49.32 2.52 11.27
C PHE A 26 -48.93 1.17 11.86
N PRO A 27 -49.12 0.05 11.14
CA PRO A 27 -48.57 -1.23 11.58
C PRO A 27 -47.04 -1.14 11.55
N LEU A 28 -46.41 -1.53 12.67
CA LEU A 28 -44.98 -1.81 12.76
C LEU A 28 -44.65 -2.99 11.84
N LEU A 29 -44.45 -2.71 10.55
CA LEU A 29 -43.69 -3.59 9.69
C LEU A 29 -42.23 -3.48 10.15
N SER A 30 -41.82 -4.43 10.99
CA SER A 30 -40.42 -4.76 11.24
C SER A 30 -39.75 -5.09 9.90
N ARG A 31 -39.28 -4.05 9.22
CA ARG A 31 -38.31 -4.18 8.15
C ARG A 31 -37.02 -4.60 8.84
N ALA A 32 -36.80 -5.91 8.91
CA ALA A 32 -35.48 -6.46 9.16
C ALA A 32 -34.54 -5.81 8.14
N LEU A 33 -33.70 -4.88 8.61
CA LEU A 33 -32.56 -4.42 7.85
C LEU A 33 -31.77 -5.67 7.49
N PRO A 34 -31.44 -5.92 6.21
CA PRO A 34 -30.49 -6.97 5.91
C PRO A 34 -29.22 -6.67 6.70
N PRO A 35 -28.58 -7.67 7.33
CA PRO A 35 -27.27 -7.45 7.93
C PRO A 35 -26.39 -6.85 6.84
N ARG A 36 -25.81 -5.69 7.15
CA ARG A 36 -24.85 -5.04 6.26
C ARG A 36 -23.79 -6.09 5.94
N LEU A 37 -23.83 -6.61 4.72
CA LEU A 37 -22.71 -7.34 4.15
C LEU A 37 -21.55 -6.37 4.21
N HIS A 38 -20.70 -6.55 5.22
CA HIS A 38 -19.43 -5.85 5.28
C HIS A 38 -18.69 -6.23 4.01
N THR A 39 -18.51 -5.19 3.22
CA THR A 39 -17.78 -5.18 1.97
C THR A 39 -16.47 -5.93 2.17
N ARG A 40 -16.39 -7.11 1.56
CA ARG A 40 -15.22 -7.71 0.91
C ARG A 40 -13.88 -6.99 1.22
N TYR A 41 -13.07 -7.60 2.09
CA TYR A 41 -11.60 -7.45 2.23
C TYR A 41 -11.04 -6.02 2.33
N GLU A 42 -11.17 -5.36 3.49
CA GLU A 42 -10.08 -4.52 3.99
C GLU A 42 -9.21 -5.41 4.90
N VAL A 43 -8.33 -6.20 4.30
CA VAL A 43 -7.23 -6.81 5.05
C VAL A 43 -6.32 -5.65 5.43
N ALA A 44 -6.19 -5.38 6.72
CA ALA A 44 -5.21 -4.41 7.20
C ALA A 44 -3.84 -4.87 6.71
N MET A 45 -3.18 -4.05 5.90
CA MET A 45 -1.83 -4.38 5.44
C MET A 45 -0.93 -4.52 6.68
N PRO A 46 -0.10 -5.57 6.76
CA PRO A 46 0.84 -5.71 7.86
C PRO A 46 1.80 -4.52 7.85
N ASP A 47 2.54 -4.30 8.94
CA ASP A 47 3.59 -3.27 8.95
C ASP A 47 4.82 -3.72 8.14
N ARG A 48 5.08 -5.03 8.10
CA ARG A 48 6.22 -5.64 7.41
C ARG A 48 5.84 -6.99 6.79
N TYR A 49 6.50 -7.35 5.70
CA TYR A 49 6.47 -8.69 5.12
C TYR A 49 7.78 -9.41 5.41
N ARG A 50 7.72 -10.70 5.77
CA ARG A 50 8.87 -11.59 5.60
C ARG A 50 9.15 -11.72 4.11
N CYS A 51 10.38 -11.49 3.68
CA CYS A 51 10.70 -11.49 2.25
C CYS A 51 11.80 -12.51 1.93
N ARG A 52 11.63 -13.20 0.81
CA ARG A 52 12.66 -14.07 0.23
C ARG A 52 12.67 -13.88 -1.29
N VAL A 53 13.85 -13.92 -1.89
CA VAL A 53 14.01 -13.72 -3.33
C VAL A 53 14.88 -14.81 -3.92
N GLU A 54 14.44 -15.34 -5.06
CA GLU A 54 15.08 -16.40 -5.81
C GLU A 54 15.29 -15.95 -7.26
N ASP A 55 16.45 -16.29 -7.83
CA ASP A 55 16.82 -16.02 -9.22
C ASP A 55 16.65 -14.58 -9.73
N ALA A 56 16.72 -13.60 -8.84
CA ALA A 56 16.70 -12.18 -9.19
C ALA A 56 18.02 -11.70 -9.81
N ILE A 57 18.25 -12.07 -11.07
CA ILE A 57 19.36 -11.58 -11.87
C ILE A 57 19.00 -10.19 -12.41
N VAL A 58 19.85 -9.21 -12.15
CA VAL A 58 19.69 -7.83 -12.61
C VAL A 58 20.08 -7.74 -14.09
N ARG A 59 19.27 -7.04 -14.87
CA ARG A 59 19.55 -6.71 -16.26
C ARG A 59 20.78 -5.80 -16.34
N PRO A 60 21.84 -6.16 -17.10
CA PRO A 60 23.09 -5.41 -17.12
C PRO A 60 22.93 -3.92 -17.42
N GLU A 61 22.05 -3.58 -18.35
CA GLU A 61 21.75 -2.23 -18.81
C GLU A 61 20.97 -1.39 -17.77
N LYS A 62 20.32 -2.03 -16.79
CA LYS A 62 19.54 -1.38 -15.73
C LYS A 62 20.27 -1.37 -14.38
N ARG A 63 21.49 -1.93 -14.31
CA ARG A 63 22.20 -2.14 -13.05
C ARG A 63 22.49 -0.85 -12.29
N GLU A 64 23.09 0.13 -12.96
CA GLU A 64 23.47 1.40 -12.33
C GLU A 64 22.24 2.16 -11.82
N ALA A 65 21.18 2.21 -12.64
CA ALA A 65 19.90 2.79 -12.27
C ALA A 65 19.32 2.12 -11.01
N LEU A 66 19.30 0.78 -10.98
CA LEU A 66 18.81 0.02 -9.83
C LEU A 66 19.62 0.28 -8.55
N GLU A 67 20.96 0.28 -8.65
CA GLU A 67 21.85 0.59 -7.52
C GLU A 67 21.59 2.01 -6.98
N GLY A 68 21.38 2.98 -7.87
CA GLY A 68 21.01 4.35 -7.51
C GLY A 68 19.67 4.44 -6.77
N LEU A 69 18.65 3.73 -7.24
CA LEU A 69 17.33 3.69 -6.61
C LEU A 69 17.35 2.98 -5.25
N VAL A 70 18.06 1.85 -5.15
CA VAL A 70 18.26 1.12 -3.88
C VAL A 70 18.85 2.06 -2.83
N ARG A 71 19.95 2.75 -3.16
CA ARG A 71 20.59 3.71 -2.25
C ARG A 71 19.64 4.83 -1.85
N LYS A 72 18.98 5.47 -2.83
CA LYS A 72 18.06 6.59 -2.61
C LYS A 72 16.91 6.20 -1.67
N LEU A 73 16.29 5.04 -1.90
CA LEU A 73 15.17 4.57 -1.08
C LEU A 73 15.62 4.13 0.32
N PHE A 74 16.83 3.57 0.46
CA PHE A 74 17.39 3.26 1.76
C PHE A 74 17.67 4.52 2.61
N GLU A 75 18.28 5.55 2.00
CA GLU A 75 18.58 6.82 2.65
C GLU A 75 17.31 7.54 3.11
N ARG A 76 16.24 7.41 2.33
CA ARG A 76 14.94 8.07 2.59
C ARG A 76 13.93 7.16 3.31
N ARG A 77 14.34 6.02 3.87
CA ARG A 77 13.42 5.06 4.53
C ARG A 77 12.60 5.64 5.70
N HIS A 78 13.06 6.75 6.28
CA HIS A 78 12.38 7.48 7.35
C HIS A 78 11.36 8.51 6.84
N HIS A 79 11.04 8.52 5.55
CA HIS A 79 10.10 9.45 4.92
C HIS A 79 8.74 9.53 5.63
N GLY A 80 8.26 8.40 6.18
CA GLY A 80 7.01 8.36 6.95
C GLY A 80 7.04 9.16 8.26
N LEU A 81 8.21 9.42 8.82
CA LEU A 81 8.41 10.13 10.09
C LEU A 81 8.49 11.66 9.91
N ILE A 82 8.60 12.12 8.65
CA ILE A 82 8.62 13.54 8.31
C ILE A 82 7.18 14.00 8.05
N GLY A 83 6.83 15.19 8.53
CA GLY A 83 5.48 15.77 8.38
C GLY A 83 5.51 17.12 7.67
N GLY A 84 4.34 17.57 7.22
CA GLY A 84 4.15 18.90 6.64
C GLY A 84 4.76 19.06 5.23
N ARG A 85 4.95 20.31 4.81
CA ARG A 85 5.31 20.69 3.42
C ARG A 85 6.62 20.08 2.92
N GLU A 86 7.56 19.79 3.81
CA GLU A 86 8.81 19.12 3.46
C GLU A 86 8.57 17.71 2.93
N LYS A 87 7.64 16.96 3.56
CA LYS A 87 7.23 15.64 3.10
C LYS A 87 6.65 15.69 1.69
N ASP A 88 5.80 16.67 1.41
CA ASP A 88 5.17 16.80 0.09
C ASP A 88 6.21 17.03 -1.01
N TRP A 89 7.18 17.93 -0.75
CA TRP A 89 8.25 18.20 -1.70
C TRP A 89 9.16 16.98 -1.92
N LEU A 90 9.57 16.30 -0.84
CA LEU A 90 10.36 15.07 -0.92
C LEU A 90 9.61 13.94 -1.63
N THR A 91 8.30 13.83 -1.42
CA THR A 91 7.44 12.84 -2.11
C THR A 91 7.51 13.07 -3.62
N VAL A 92 7.33 14.32 -4.07
CA VAL A 92 7.40 14.66 -5.49
C VAL A 92 8.81 14.37 -6.05
N GLU A 93 9.88 14.70 -5.33
CA GLU A 93 11.25 14.39 -5.75
C GLU A 93 11.50 12.88 -5.94
N LEU A 94 11.01 12.07 -5.00
CA LEU A 94 11.10 10.61 -5.06
C LEU A 94 10.27 10.05 -6.21
N VAL A 95 9.05 10.53 -6.40
CA VAL A 95 8.19 10.13 -7.53
C VAL A 95 8.88 10.45 -8.86
N GLN A 96 9.41 11.67 -9.03
CA GLN A 96 10.11 12.04 -10.27
C GLN A 96 11.35 11.19 -10.51
N SER A 97 12.11 10.89 -9.45
CA SER A 97 13.27 10.01 -9.53
C SER A 97 12.90 8.60 -9.99
N LEU A 98 11.82 8.03 -9.46
CA LEU A 98 11.34 6.70 -9.86
C LEU A 98 10.83 6.70 -11.30
N ARG A 99 10.10 7.74 -11.70
CA ARG A 99 9.59 7.91 -13.07
C ARG A 99 10.71 8.02 -14.10
N ALA A 100 11.82 8.69 -13.75
CA ALA A 100 12.95 8.85 -14.66
C ALA A 100 13.66 7.52 -14.98
N GLU A 101 13.67 6.59 -14.04
CA GLU A 101 14.42 5.33 -14.15
C GLU A 101 13.55 4.12 -14.54
N SER A 102 12.22 4.23 -14.36
CA SER A 102 11.26 3.16 -14.65
C SER A 102 10.08 3.64 -15.47
N GLN A 103 9.94 3.08 -16.68
CA GLN A 103 8.77 3.28 -17.53
C GLN A 103 7.51 2.65 -16.92
N VAL A 104 7.62 1.46 -16.32
CA VAL A 104 6.49 0.79 -15.65
C VAL A 104 5.95 1.68 -14.54
N TYR A 105 6.85 2.28 -13.74
CA TYR A 105 6.45 3.22 -12.71
C TYR A 105 5.79 4.47 -13.29
N GLN A 106 6.36 5.00 -14.37
CA GLN A 106 5.90 6.22 -15.03
C GLN A 106 4.49 6.10 -15.61
N GLU A 107 4.19 4.97 -16.26
CA GLU A 107 2.96 4.78 -17.03
C GLU A 107 1.85 4.13 -16.22
N GLU A 108 2.20 3.20 -15.32
CA GLU A 108 1.19 2.33 -14.71
C GLU A 108 1.00 2.55 -13.21
N LEU A 109 2.05 2.96 -12.50
CA LEU A 109 2.03 2.99 -11.04
C LEU A 109 1.88 4.40 -10.46
N SER A 110 2.26 5.43 -11.21
CA SER A 110 2.33 6.80 -10.71
C SER A 110 1.65 7.81 -11.61
N THR A 111 1.18 8.88 -11.00
CA THR A 111 0.90 10.14 -11.69
C THR A 111 2.18 10.97 -11.77
N LYS A 112 2.08 12.19 -12.31
CA LYS A 112 3.21 13.12 -12.35
C LYS A 112 3.74 13.46 -10.95
N THR A 113 2.90 13.59 -9.93
CA THR A 113 3.34 14.11 -8.61
C THR A 113 3.08 13.17 -7.46
N ASP A 114 2.47 12.01 -7.73
CA ASP A 114 2.05 11.07 -6.70
C ASP A 114 2.20 9.63 -7.20
N GLY A 115 2.45 8.70 -6.30
CA GLY A 115 2.63 7.29 -6.60
C GLY A 115 3.17 6.47 -5.42
N PRO A 116 3.09 5.13 -5.50
CA PRO A 116 3.54 4.24 -4.44
C PRO A 116 5.07 4.30 -4.31
N LEU A 117 5.60 4.72 -3.16
CA LEU A 117 7.05 4.79 -2.94
C LEU A 117 7.58 3.43 -2.47
N PRO A 118 8.29 2.62 -3.27
CA PRO A 118 8.61 1.23 -2.93
C PRO A 118 9.82 1.12 -1.97
N PHE A 119 9.70 1.67 -0.75
CA PHE A 119 10.80 1.68 0.25
C PHE A 119 11.35 0.30 0.60
N ALA A 120 10.60 -0.78 0.38
CA ALA A 120 11.10 -2.15 0.43
C ALA A 120 12.38 -2.35 -0.41
N LEU A 121 12.54 -1.63 -1.53
CA LEU A 121 13.75 -1.72 -2.38
C LEU A 121 15.02 -1.30 -1.63
N GLY A 122 14.91 -0.40 -0.66
CA GLY A 122 16.04 0.02 0.18
C GLY A 122 16.62 -1.10 1.05
N TYR A 123 15.93 -2.23 1.19
CA TYR A 123 16.39 -3.41 1.93
C TYR A 123 17.02 -4.47 1.02
N PHE A 124 17.29 -4.11 -0.24
CA PHE A 124 18.03 -4.93 -1.18
C PHE A 124 19.43 -4.37 -1.42
N GLN A 125 20.29 -5.19 -2.00
CA GLN A 125 21.61 -4.83 -2.47
C GLN A 125 21.89 -5.55 -3.77
N VAL A 126 22.42 -4.84 -4.76
CA VAL A 126 22.99 -5.48 -5.96
C VAL A 126 24.37 -6.02 -5.61
N ARG A 127 24.54 -7.35 -5.70
CA ARG A 127 25.83 -8.04 -5.49
C ARG A 127 26.19 -8.76 -6.78
N GLY A 128 27.24 -8.29 -7.46
CA GLY A 128 27.59 -8.78 -8.80
C GLY A 128 26.45 -8.47 -9.77
N ASN A 129 25.79 -9.51 -10.29
CA ASN A 129 24.63 -9.40 -11.16
C ASN A 129 23.31 -9.82 -10.49
N ARG A 130 23.29 -10.00 -9.16
CA ARG A 130 22.08 -10.45 -8.44
C ARG A 130 21.55 -9.36 -7.52
N LEU A 131 20.24 -9.24 -7.46
CA LEU A 131 19.53 -8.47 -6.45
C LEU A 131 19.35 -9.38 -5.22
N THR A 132 19.97 -9.00 -4.12
CA THR A 132 19.99 -9.78 -2.88
C THR A 132 19.31 -9.02 -1.77
N LEU A 133 18.53 -9.72 -0.95
CA LEU A 133 17.89 -9.14 0.21
C LEU A 133 18.90 -9.06 1.37
N VAL A 134 18.93 -7.95 2.11
CA VAL A 134 19.86 -7.75 3.25
C VAL A 134 19.19 -7.86 4.62
N SER A 135 17.88 -8.12 4.67
CA SER A 135 17.05 -8.22 5.87
C SER A 135 15.94 -9.23 5.63
N ASP A 136 15.62 -10.10 6.58
CA ASP A 136 14.56 -11.11 6.40
C ASP A 136 13.15 -10.49 6.29
N GLU A 137 13.02 -9.20 6.62
CA GLU A 137 11.78 -8.45 6.55
C GLU A 137 11.95 -7.12 5.80
N VAL A 138 10.88 -6.72 5.11
CA VAL A 138 10.76 -5.45 4.38
C VAL A 138 9.50 -4.71 4.80
N PRO A 139 9.49 -3.36 4.75
CA PRO A 139 8.28 -2.58 5.02
C PRO A 139 7.17 -2.93 4.02
N ALA A 140 5.94 -3.03 4.53
CA ALA A 140 4.74 -3.32 3.75
C ALA A 140 4.04 -2.04 3.26
N ASN A 141 4.85 -1.06 2.84
CA ASN A 141 4.39 0.28 2.45
C ASN A 141 3.77 0.32 1.04
N VAL A 142 3.89 -0.76 0.26
CA VAL A 142 3.23 -0.95 -1.04
C VAL A 142 2.76 -2.40 -1.15
N PRO A 143 1.71 -2.69 -1.93
CA PRO A 143 1.30 -4.06 -2.20
C PRO A 143 2.44 -4.89 -2.85
N PRO A 144 2.61 -6.18 -2.50
CA PRO A 144 3.62 -7.06 -3.11
C PRO A 144 3.59 -7.06 -4.63
N GLU A 145 2.40 -7.13 -5.24
CA GLU A 145 2.23 -7.07 -6.69
C GLU A 145 2.83 -5.80 -7.28
N THR A 146 2.47 -4.64 -6.72
CA THR A 146 2.97 -3.32 -7.16
C THR A 146 4.49 -3.26 -7.09
N PHE A 147 5.08 -3.77 -6.00
CA PHE A 147 6.53 -3.83 -5.84
C PHE A 147 7.19 -4.70 -6.92
N VAL A 148 6.69 -5.91 -7.13
CA VAL A 148 7.30 -6.86 -8.09
C VAL A 148 7.11 -6.38 -9.54
N ARG A 149 5.96 -5.76 -9.86
CA ARG A 149 5.75 -5.11 -11.17
C ARG A 149 6.79 -4.01 -11.41
N PHE A 150 7.05 -3.16 -10.42
CA PHE A 150 8.12 -2.16 -10.52
C PHE A 150 9.51 -2.80 -10.73
N VAL A 151 9.86 -3.81 -9.93
CA VAL A 151 11.19 -4.47 -9.99
C VAL A 151 11.39 -5.26 -11.30
N SER A 152 10.31 -5.71 -11.95
CA SER A 152 10.36 -6.47 -13.20
C SER A 152 11.08 -5.76 -14.36
N GLU A 153 11.16 -4.42 -14.32
CA GLU A 153 11.89 -3.64 -15.32
C GLU A 153 13.41 -3.77 -15.15
N PHE A 154 13.89 -4.04 -13.94
CA PHE A 154 15.31 -4.11 -13.61
C PHE A 154 15.83 -5.55 -13.52
N VAL A 155 14.95 -6.52 -13.29
CA VAL A 155 15.28 -7.92 -13.06
C VAL A 155 14.85 -8.79 -14.26
N GLN A 156 15.60 -9.85 -14.52
CA GLN A 156 15.31 -10.80 -15.59
C GLN A 156 14.05 -11.62 -15.30
N VAL A 157 13.46 -12.15 -16.38
CA VAL A 157 12.31 -13.06 -16.32
C VAL A 157 12.68 -14.34 -15.56
N GLY A 158 11.73 -14.87 -14.79
CA GLY A 158 11.91 -16.08 -13.98
C GLY A 158 12.29 -15.83 -12.53
N ALA A 159 12.64 -14.60 -12.16
CA ALA A 159 12.85 -14.24 -10.76
C ALA A 159 11.55 -14.33 -9.96
N THR A 160 11.65 -14.86 -8.73
CA THR A 160 10.50 -15.06 -7.84
C THR A 160 10.73 -14.35 -6.51
N PHE A 161 9.71 -13.59 -6.09
CA PHE A 161 9.67 -12.89 -4.82
C PHE A 161 8.58 -13.49 -3.95
N TRP A 162 8.95 -13.81 -2.71
CA TRP A 162 8.07 -14.36 -1.69
C TRP A 162 7.82 -13.30 -0.64
N PHE A 163 6.56 -13.10 -0.28
CA PHE A 163 6.12 -12.20 0.77
C PHE A 163 5.23 -12.96 1.73
N GLY A 164 5.67 -13.11 2.98
CA GLY A 164 4.94 -13.77 4.04
C GLY A 164 4.37 -12.78 5.05
N ASP A 165 3.11 -12.96 5.41
CA ASP A 165 2.40 -12.24 6.48
C ASP A 165 1.73 -13.25 7.45
N GLU A 166 0.75 -12.79 8.22
CA GLU A 166 -0.01 -13.64 9.15
C GLU A 166 -0.98 -14.60 8.43
N GLU A 167 -1.39 -14.29 7.20
CA GLU A 167 -2.32 -15.09 6.39
C GLU A 167 -1.59 -16.17 5.58
N GLY A 168 -0.30 -15.98 5.31
CA GLY A 168 0.58 -16.97 4.72
C GLY A 168 1.59 -16.37 3.76
N ASP A 169 2.20 -17.24 2.95
CA ASP A 169 3.19 -16.81 1.97
C ASP A 169 2.55 -16.62 0.59
N GLN A 170 2.89 -15.52 -0.06
CA GLN A 170 2.49 -15.19 -1.42
C GLN A 170 3.74 -15.13 -2.31
N ALA A 171 3.72 -15.87 -3.41
CA ALA A 171 4.80 -15.87 -4.39
C ALA A 171 4.41 -15.04 -5.62
N TRP A 172 5.36 -14.29 -6.16
CA TRP A 172 5.20 -13.47 -7.35
C TRP A 172 6.38 -13.70 -8.28
N THR A 173 6.10 -14.17 -9.49
CA THR A 173 7.12 -14.47 -10.50
C THR A 173 7.05 -13.47 -11.65
N ILE A 174 8.21 -12.95 -12.04
CA ILE A 174 8.33 -12.03 -13.18
C ILE A 174 8.22 -12.84 -14.48
N ARG A 175 7.24 -12.48 -15.32
CA ARG A 175 7.03 -13.06 -16.66
C ARG A 175 7.51 -12.15 -17.78
N GLY A 176 7.51 -10.85 -17.53
CA GLY A 176 7.94 -9.81 -18.46
C GLY A 176 8.08 -8.48 -17.74
N VAL A 177 8.41 -7.42 -18.47
CA VAL A 177 8.43 -6.06 -17.91
C VAL A 177 6.98 -5.63 -17.66
N GLY A 178 6.65 -5.27 -16.43
CA GLY A 178 5.29 -4.94 -15.98
C GLY A 178 4.37 -6.16 -15.80
N GLU A 179 4.82 -7.36 -16.17
CA GLU A 179 4.03 -8.60 -16.18
C GLU A 179 4.49 -9.55 -15.08
N VAL A 180 3.61 -9.79 -14.11
CA VAL A 180 3.87 -10.66 -12.97
C VAL A 180 2.74 -11.66 -12.80
N GLU A 181 3.09 -12.85 -12.32
CA GLU A 181 2.13 -13.91 -12.03
C GLU A 181 2.17 -14.24 -10.54
N ARG A 182 0.99 -14.30 -9.92
CA ARG A 182 0.83 -14.77 -8.55
C ARG A 182 0.90 -16.29 -8.52
N GLY A 183 1.91 -16.83 -7.84
CA GLY A 183 1.98 -18.23 -7.48
C GLY A 183 1.32 -18.50 -6.13
N ALA A 184 0.84 -19.73 -5.93
CA ALA A 184 0.50 -20.20 -4.60
C ALA A 184 1.79 -20.33 -3.78
N GLY A 185 1.93 -19.55 -2.70
CA GLY A 185 2.93 -19.85 -1.70
C GLY A 185 2.44 -21.01 -0.84
N THR A 186 3.35 -21.88 -0.42
CA THR A 186 3.03 -22.84 0.64
C THR A 186 2.63 -22.04 1.88
N ALA A 187 1.41 -22.24 2.38
CA ALA A 187 1.00 -21.70 3.67
C ALA A 187 2.10 -21.98 4.69
N GLY A 188 2.66 -20.92 5.27
CA GLY A 188 3.80 -21.02 6.18
C GLY A 188 3.53 -22.11 7.21
N ALA A 189 4.49 -23.03 7.37
CA ALA A 189 4.42 -24.03 8.42
C ALA A 189 4.13 -23.32 9.74
N ALA A 190 3.01 -23.66 10.37
CA ALA A 190 2.67 -23.21 11.71
C ALA A 190 3.92 -23.36 12.61
N PRO A 191 4.16 -22.44 13.56
CA PRO A 191 5.28 -22.56 14.47
C PRO A 191 5.26 -23.97 15.06
N ARG A 192 6.36 -24.72 14.87
CA ARG A 192 6.54 -26.02 15.53
C ARG A 192 6.31 -25.79 17.02
N GLN A 193 5.21 -26.31 17.55
CA GLN A 193 5.05 -26.47 18.99
C GLN A 193 6.23 -27.30 19.44
N VAL A 194 7.15 -26.67 20.16
CA VAL A 194 8.17 -27.38 20.90
C VAL A 194 7.40 -28.17 21.95
N PRO A 195 7.46 -29.52 21.97
CA PRO A 195 6.90 -30.24 23.08
C PRO A 195 7.66 -29.79 24.33
N GLU A 196 6.94 -29.26 25.31
CA GLU A 196 7.46 -29.07 26.67
C GLU A 196 7.85 -30.46 27.17
N ASP A 197 9.14 -30.76 27.14
CA ASP A 197 9.69 -31.96 27.76
C ASP A 197 9.62 -31.72 29.28
N GLU A 198 8.58 -32.29 29.88
CA GLU A 198 8.30 -32.28 31.30
C GLU A 198 9.51 -32.91 32.02
N SER A 199 10.36 -32.04 32.56
CA SER A 199 11.58 -32.42 33.25
C SER A 199 11.23 -33.32 34.44
N ALA A 200 11.73 -34.56 34.37
CA ALA A 200 11.60 -35.56 35.40
C ALA A 200 12.02 -35.01 36.78
N GLY A 201 11.05 -34.93 37.69
CA GLY A 201 11.30 -34.72 39.12
C GLY A 201 12.08 -35.91 39.68
N ALA A 202 13.33 -35.67 40.06
CA ALA A 202 14.13 -36.60 40.83
C ALA A 202 13.60 -36.68 42.27
N ASN A 203 13.32 -37.91 42.73
CA ASN A 203 13.06 -38.27 44.12
C ASN A 203 14.17 -37.74 45.06
N ASN A 204 13.78 -37.34 46.27
CA ASN A 204 14.62 -37.37 47.46
C ASN A 204 13.91 -38.17 48.56
#